data_AF-A0A3G5T9E8-F1
#
_entry.id   AF-A0A3G5T9E8-F1
#
_cell.length_a   1.000
_cell.length_b   1.000
_cell.length_c   1.000
_cell.angle_alpha   90.00
_cell.angle_beta   90.00
_cell.angle_gamma   90.00
#
_symmetry.space_group_name_H-M   'P 1'
#
loop_
_entity.id
_entity.type
_entity.pdbx_description
1 polymer ?
#
loop_
_entity_poly.entity_id
_entity_poly.type
_entity_poly.pdbx_seq_one_letter_code
_entity_poly.pdbx_strand_id
1 'polypeptide(L)'
;MLTPGSVSIDTENLVIHMKRFAAVAAATALALPLTACGDDSDYCATVSDAAERVREIDEEGVPEPELFGEVADLYEDVADSAPDDIRDDWQSATQAVRYMANEDMPQEEIAEVFNDAQESFENITENAREECGIEINN
;
A
#
# COMPACT_ATOMS: atom_id res chain seq x y z
N MET A 1 -4.89 56.56 4.66
CA MET A 1 -3.51 56.12 4.94
C MET A 1 -3.03 55.38 3.70
N LEU A 2 -1.87 55.76 3.19
CA LEU A 2 -1.34 55.48 1.85
C LEU A 2 -0.55 54.14 1.82
N THR A 3 -0.70 53.33 0.77
CA THR A 3 0.34 52.41 0.25
C THR A 3 1.37 53.23 -0.58
N PRO A 4 2.59 52.77 -0.98
CA PRO A 4 3.11 51.40 -1.16
C PRO A 4 4.61 51.21 -0.75
N GLY A 5 5.22 50.04 -1.05
CA GLY A 5 6.70 49.92 -1.02
C GLY A 5 7.25 48.50 -1.08
N SER A 6 7.32 47.93 -2.28
CA SER A 6 8.15 46.78 -2.64
C SER A 6 9.64 47.12 -2.51
N VAL A 7 10.43 46.25 -1.86
CA VAL A 7 11.90 46.29 -1.94
C VAL A 7 12.39 44.97 -2.53
N SER A 8 12.98 45.09 -3.71
CA SER A 8 13.66 44.04 -4.44
C SER A 8 14.99 43.66 -3.77
N ILE A 9 15.31 42.39 -3.99
CA ILE A 9 16.46 41.58 -3.58
C ILE A 9 17.80 42.24 -3.91
N ASP A 10 18.77 42.15 -3.00
CA ASP A 10 20.19 42.11 -3.37
C ASP A 10 20.88 40.92 -2.70
N THR A 11 21.20 39.95 -3.55
CA THR A 11 21.90 38.70 -3.25
C THR A 11 23.39 38.94 -3.44
N GLU A 12 24.09 39.46 -2.44
CA GLU A 12 25.56 39.48 -2.48
C GLU A 12 26.15 39.12 -1.11
N ASN A 13 26.49 37.84 -1.00
CA ASN A 13 27.82 37.39 -0.61
C ASN A 13 28.41 38.00 0.68
N LEU A 14 28.46 37.22 1.77
CA LEU A 14 29.74 36.88 2.41
C LEU A 14 29.56 35.96 3.62
N VAL A 15 30.22 34.82 3.48
CA VAL A 15 30.62 33.87 4.52
C VAL A 15 31.28 34.61 5.70
N ILE A 16 31.17 34.00 6.90
CA ILE A 16 31.98 34.21 8.14
C ILE A 16 31.20 34.87 9.30
N HIS A 17 30.53 34.05 10.13
CA HIS A 17 31.00 33.77 11.51
C HIS A 17 30.04 32.79 12.20
N MET A 18 30.59 31.63 12.59
CA MET A 18 29.90 30.65 13.42
C MET A 18 29.82 31.17 14.86
N LYS A 19 28.68 31.78 15.23
CA LYS A 19 28.34 32.11 16.62
C LYS A 19 26.84 31.90 16.87
N ARG A 20 26.51 30.63 17.09
CA ARG A 20 25.48 30.10 18.00
C ARG A 20 24.31 31.04 18.30
N PHE A 21 23.21 30.96 17.56
CA PHE A 21 21.85 31.15 18.11
C PHE A 21 20.81 30.45 17.22
N ALA A 22 20.04 29.56 17.87
CA ALA A 22 18.66 29.19 17.60
C ALA A 22 18.24 28.65 16.21
N ALA A 23 18.03 27.32 16.19
CA ALA A 23 16.84 26.62 15.68
C ALA A 23 16.15 27.14 14.41
N VAL A 24 16.23 26.33 13.35
CA VAL A 24 15.03 25.95 12.59
C VAL A 24 15.07 24.44 12.47
N ALA A 25 14.18 23.77 13.21
CA ALA A 25 13.83 22.40 12.93
C ALA A 25 13.24 22.37 11.52
N ALA A 26 13.94 21.75 10.58
CA ALA A 26 13.35 21.36 9.32
C ALA A 26 12.33 20.27 9.65
N ALA A 27 11.09 20.68 9.94
CA ALA A 27 9.96 19.80 9.77
C ALA A 27 9.85 19.59 8.26
N THR A 28 10.46 18.52 7.77
CA THR A 28 10.01 17.89 6.55
C THR A 28 8.57 17.48 6.81
N ALA A 29 7.63 18.37 6.52
CA ALA A 29 6.29 17.97 6.18
C ALA A 29 6.47 17.06 4.97
N LEU A 30 6.41 15.74 5.20
CA LEU A 30 6.10 14.80 4.15
C LEU A 30 4.77 15.30 3.60
N ALA A 31 4.84 16.02 2.49
CA ALA A 31 3.68 16.27 1.67
C ALA A 31 3.29 14.90 1.12
N LEU A 32 2.55 14.13 1.93
CA LEU A 32 1.77 13.02 1.45
C LEU A 32 0.91 13.60 0.33
N PRO A 33 1.06 13.16 -0.92
CA PRO A 33 0.19 13.60 -1.99
C PRO A 33 -1.22 13.07 -1.68
N LEU A 34 -2.00 13.83 -0.92
CA LEU A 34 -3.43 13.56 -0.65
C LEU A 34 -4.29 13.91 -1.88
N THR A 35 -3.80 13.63 -3.09
CA THR A 35 -4.43 14.07 -4.33
C THR A 35 -4.45 12.98 -5.39
N ALA A 36 -5.13 11.89 -5.05
CA ALA A 36 -5.88 11.04 -5.99
C ALA A 36 -6.95 10.29 -5.17
N CYS A 37 -7.97 11.00 -4.69
CA CYS A 37 -9.15 10.38 -4.07
C CYS A 37 -10.35 10.72 -4.95
N GLY A 38 -10.71 9.78 -5.81
CA GLY A 38 -11.97 9.81 -6.57
C GLY A 38 -12.58 8.41 -6.69
N ASP A 39 -11.74 7.41 -6.93
CA ASP A 39 -12.07 5.97 -6.97
C ASP A 39 -11.22 5.17 -5.96
N ASP A 40 -10.01 5.66 -5.68
CA ASP A 40 -9.02 5.03 -4.80
C ASP A 40 -9.47 4.92 -3.33
N SER A 41 -10.50 5.67 -2.92
CA SER A 41 -11.01 5.61 -1.55
C SER A 41 -11.71 4.30 -1.23
N ASP A 42 -12.43 3.72 -2.19
CA ASP A 42 -13.17 2.48 -1.95
C ASP A 42 -12.22 1.28 -2.02
N TYR A 43 -11.31 1.27 -3.00
CA TYR A 43 -10.22 0.28 -3.07
C TYR A 43 -9.38 0.26 -1.80
N CYS A 44 -8.83 1.40 -1.38
CA CYS A 44 -7.96 1.44 -0.20
C CYS A 44 -8.71 1.14 1.11
N ALA A 45 -10.01 1.45 1.19
CA ALA A 45 -10.84 1.00 2.30
C ALA A 45 -10.96 -0.52 2.31
N THR A 46 -11.27 -1.15 1.17
CA THR A 46 -11.34 -2.61 1.04
C THR A 46 -10.01 -3.28 1.36
N VAL A 47 -8.87 -2.73 0.91
CA VAL A 47 -7.52 -3.25 1.26
C VAL A 47 -7.29 -3.17 2.77
N SER A 48 -7.66 -2.07 3.42
CA SER A 48 -7.53 -1.91 4.87
C SER A 48 -8.39 -2.90 5.63
N ASP A 49 -9.66 -3.04 5.24
CA ASP A 49 -10.62 -3.95 5.87
C ASP A 49 -10.18 -5.40 5.69
N ALA A 50 -9.70 -5.78 4.51
CA ALA A 50 -9.13 -7.10 4.25
C ALA A 50 -7.91 -7.36 5.13
N ALA A 51 -6.97 -6.40 5.24
CA ALA A 51 -5.79 -6.54 6.08
C ALA A 51 -6.12 -6.66 7.58
N GLU A 52 -7.17 -5.98 8.06
CA GLU A 52 -7.66 -6.15 9.43
C GLU A 52 -8.29 -7.53 9.62
N ARG A 53 -9.15 -7.97 8.69
CA ARG A 53 -9.81 -9.27 8.78
C ARG A 53 -8.83 -10.44 8.74
N VAL A 54 -7.76 -10.36 7.94
CA VAL A 54 -6.69 -11.39 7.93
C VAL A 54 -6.04 -11.51 9.31
N ARG A 55 -5.82 -10.40 10.02
CA ARG A 55 -5.27 -10.43 11.38
C ARG A 55 -6.25 -11.04 12.38
N GLU A 56 -7.54 -10.71 12.25
CA GLU A 56 -8.57 -11.32 13.09
C GLU A 56 -8.64 -12.84 12.87
N ILE A 57 -8.58 -13.32 11.62
CA ILE A 57 -8.58 -14.74 11.27
C ILE A 57 -7.39 -15.47 11.92
N ASP A 58 -6.19 -14.86 11.88
CA ASP A 58 -4.99 -15.40 12.53
C ASP A 58 -5.18 -15.49 14.07
N GLU A 59 -5.76 -14.45 14.68
CA GLU A 59 -6.06 -14.43 16.12
C GLU A 59 -7.15 -15.46 16.51
N GLU A 60 -8.13 -15.71 15.64
CA GLU A 60 -9.19 -16.71 15.81
C GLU A 60 -8.65 -18.15 15.72
N GLY A 61 -7.48 -18.35 15.10
CA GLY A 61 -6.83 -19.65 14.97
C GLY A 61 -7.56 -20.59 14.02
N VAL A 62 -8.08 -20.05 12.90
CA VAL A 62 -8.79 -20.81 11.87
C VAL A 62 -7.87 -21.90 11.26
N PRO A 63 -8.34 -23.15 11.07
CA PRO A 63 -7.57 -24.20 10.39
C PRO A 63 -7.11 -23.79 8.98
N GLU A 64 -5.89 -24.19 8.59
CA GLU A 64 -5.24 -23.74 7.33
C GLU A 64 -6.11 -23.86 6.06
N PRO A 65 -6.83 -24.97 5.78
CA PRO A 65 -7.64 -25.05 4.56
C PRO A 65 -8.80 -24.04 4.54
N GLU A 66 -9.39 -23.78 5.71
CA GLU A 66 -10.48 -22.81 5.88
C GLU A 66 -9.93 -21.39 5.81
N LEU A 67 -8.75 -21.15 6.39
CA LEU A 67 -8.03 -19.88 6.34
C LEU A 67 -7.72 -19.45 4.90
N PHE A 68 -7.19 -20.33 4.06
CA PHE A 68 -6.92 -19.99 2.65
C PHE A 68 -8.21 -19.66 1.89
N GLY A 69 -9.32 -20.34 2.18
CA GLY A 69 -10.62 -20.00 1.61
C GLY A 69 -11.05 -18.58 1.98
N GLU A 70 -11.01 -18.24 3.26
CA GLU A 70 -11.40 -16.90 3.73
C GLU A 70 -10.47 -15.80 3.18
N VAL A 71 -9.16 -16.03 3.15
CA VAL A 71 -8.20 -15.07 2.59
C VAL A 71 -8.42 -14.86 1.09
N ALA A 72 -8.72 -15.93 0.34
CA ALA A 72 -9.02 -15.82 -1.08
C ALA A 72 -10.27 -14.98 -1.35
N ASP A 73 -11.32 -15.14 -0.53
CA ASP A 73 -12.55 -14.36 -0.68
C ASP A 73 -12.29 -12.87 -0.37
N LEU A 74 -11.46 -12.56 0.65
CA LEU A 74 -11.02 -11.19 0.91
C LEU A 74 -10.23 -10.59 -0.27
N TYR A 75 -9.37 -11.37 -0.91
CA TYR A 75 -8.60 -10.90 -2.07
C TYR A 75 -9.49 -10.69 -3.30
N GLU A 76 -10.53 -11.52 -3.45
CA GLU A 76 -11.55 -11.33 -4.50
C GLU A 76 -12.34 -10.03 -4.29
N ASP A 77 -12.75 -9.75 -3.04
CA ASP A 77 -13.40 -8.48 -2.68
C ASP A 77 -12.51 -7.26 -2.99
N VAL A 78 -11.21 -7.36 -2.68
CA VAL A 78 -10.24 -6.33 -3.04
C VAL A 78 -10.14 -6.19 -4.56
N ALA A 79 -9.99 -7.28 -5.30
CA ALA A 79 -9.90 -7.28 -6.76
C ALA A 79 -11.11 -6.61 -7.43
N ASP A 80 -12.32 -6.83 -6.91
CA ASP A 80 -13.55 -6.25 -7.43
C ASP A 80 -13.62 -4.72 -7.26
N SER A 81 -12.96 -4.21 -6.21
CA SER A 81 -12.83 -2.77 -5.95
C SER A 81 -11.57 -2.14 -6.56
N ALA A 82 -10.63 -2.97 -7.04
CA ALA A 82 -9.32 -2.53 -7.49
C ALA A 82 -9.39 -1.77 -8.83
N PRO A 83 -8.56 -0.72 -9.01
CA PRO A 83 -8.38 -0.09 -10.30
C PRO A 83 -7.84 -1.09 -11.36
N ASP A 84 -8.13 -0.82 -12.63
CA ASP A 84 -7.85 -1.75 -13.74
C ASP A 84 -6.38 -2.17 -13.85
N ASP A 85 -5.45 -1.34 -13.41
CA ASP A 85 -4.00 -1.55 -13.50
C ASP A 85 -3.47 -2.56 -12.48
N ILE A 86 -4.13 -2.71 -11.33
CA ILE A 86 -3.73 -3.64 -10.26
C ILE A 86 -4.73 -4.79 -10.06
N ARG A 87 -5.93 -4.71 -10.65
CA ARG A 87 -6.95 -5.76 -10.50
C ARG A 87 -6.48 -7.14 -10.95
N ASP A 88 -5.78 -7.24 -12.07
CA ASP A 88 -5.33 -8.55 -12.60
C ASP A 88 -4.30 -9.20 -11.68
N ASP A 89 -3.49 -8.39 -10.97
CA ASP A 89 -2.57 -8.88 -9.96
C ASP A 89 -3.33 -9.42 -8.74
N TRP A 90 -4.35 -8.71 -8.25
CA TRP A 90 -5.23 -9.21 -7.19
C TRP A 90 -5.96 -10.49 -7.55
N GLN A 91 -6.40 -10.64 -8.81
CA GLN A 91 -7.00 -11.87 -9.30
C GLN A 91 -6.00 -13.03 -9.36
N SER A 92 -4.74 -12.74 -9.68
CA SER A 92 -3.66 -13.74 -9.71
C SER A 92 -3.32 -14.21 -8.30
N ALA A 93 -3.22 -13.28 -7.34
CA ALA A 93 -3.05 -13.59 -5.92
C ALA A 93 -4.23 -14.41 -5.37
N THR A 94 -5.47 -14.03 -5.69
CA THR A 94 -6.69 -14.77 -5.30
C THR A 94 -6.63 -16.22 -5.78
N GLN A 95 -6.27 -16.43 -7.05
CA GLN A 95 -6.15 -17.77 -7.61
C GLN A 95 -5.07 -18.57 -6.87
N ALA A 96 -3.88 -18.01 -6.67
CA ALA A 96 -2.80 -18.67 -5.94
C ALA A 96 -3.23 -19.13 -4.54
N VAL A 97 -3.97 -18.28 -3.81
CA VAL A 97 -4.51 -18.65 -2.49
C VAL A 97 -5.57 -19.75 -2.59
N ARG A 98 -6.48 -19.70 -3.57
CA ARG A 98 -7.48 -20.77 -3.80
C ARG A 98 -6.83 -22.12 -4.11
N TYR A 99 -5.70 -22.12 -4.80
CA TYR A 99 -4.95 -23.34 -5.06
C TYR A 99 -4.33 -23.93 -3.80
N MET A 100 -3.91 -23.11 -2.83
CA MET A 100 -3.46 -23.58 -1.51
C MET A 100 -4.59 -24.20 -0.68
N ALA A 101 -5.82 -23.74 -0.85
CA ALA A 101 -7.00 -24.34 -0.22
C ALA A 101 -7.39 -25.71 -0.82
N ASN A 102 -6.81 -26.10 -1.96
CA ASN A 102 -7.16 -27.31 -2.67
C ASN A 102 -6.28 -28.50 -2.26
N GLU A 103 -6.79 -29.35 -1.36
CA GLU A 103 -6.08 -30.53 -0.84
C GLU A 103 -5.76 -31.60 -1.90
N ASP A 104 -6.46 -31.60 -3.03
CA ASP A 104 -6.26 -32.56 -4.12
C ASP A 104 -5.13 -32.15 -5.08
N MET A 105 -4.64 -30.91 -5.00
CA MET A 105 -3.63 -30.40 -5.91
C MET A 105 -2.21 -30.86 -5.51
N PRO A 106 -1.39 -31.35 -6.46
CA PRO A 106 0.00 -31.68 -6.16
C PRO A 106 0.81 -30.44 -5.77
N GLN A 107 1.68 -30.57 -4.76
CA GLN A 107 2.53 -29.47 -4.27
C GLN A 107 3.42 -28.82 -5.35
N GLU A 108 3.80 -29.56 -6.39
CA GLU A 108 4.58 -29.03 -7.51
C GLU A 108 3.77 -27.99 -8.32
N GLU A 109 2.48 -28.24 -8.51
CA GLU A 109 1.56 -27.32 -9.21
C GLU A 109 1.24 -26.11 -8.35
N ILE A 110 1.05 -26.29 -7.02
CA ILE A 110 0.90 -25.16 -6.08
C ILE A 110 2.14 -24.26 -6.12
N ALA A 111 3.34 -24.86 -6.15
CA ALA A 111 4.58 -24.10 -6.22
C ALA A 111 4.74 -23.35 -7.55
N GLU A 112 4.34 -23.95 -8.67
CA GLU A 112 4.33 -23.30 -9.98
C GLU A 112 3.40 -22.08 -9.98
N VAL A 113 2.17 -22.24 -9.52
CA VAL A 113 1.20 -21.14 -9.42
C VAL A 113 1.71 -20.01 -8.52
N PHE A 114 2.30 -20.33 -7.38
CA PHE A 114 2.83 -19.31 -6.47
C PHE A 114 4.03 -18.56 -7.08
N ASN A 115 4.89 -19.25 -7.82
CA ASN A 115 5.99 -18.60 -8.54
C ASN A 115 5.47 -17.67 -9.63
N ASP A 116 4.43 -18.07 -10.36
CA ASP A 116 3.81 -17.23 -11.39
C ASP A 116 3.12 -16.00 -10.80
N ALA A 117 2.55 -16.12 -9.59
CA ALA A 117 1.91 -15.01 -8.87
C ALA A 117 2.88 -14.10 -8.10
N GLN A 118 4.17 -14.41 -8.04
CA GLN A 118 5.15 -13.66 -7.24
C GLN A 118 5.23 -12.18 -7.64
N GLU A 119 5.27 -11.89 -8.93
CA GLU A 119 5.27 -10.52 -9.44
C GLU A 119 3.98 -9.79 -9.06
N SER A 120 2.82 -10.46 -9.13
CA SER A 120 1.56 -9.89 -8.69
C SER A 120 1.55 -9.54 -7.20
N PHE A 121 2.11 -10.39 -6.34
CA PHE A 121 2.23 -10.08 -4.91
C PHE A 121 3.14 -8.87 -4.66
N GLU A 122 4.24 -8.74 -5.41
CA GLU A 122 5.13 -7.58 -5.32
C GLU A 122 4.42 -6.29 -5.75
N ASN A 123 3.74 -6.32 -6.90
CA ASN A 123 2.96 -5.20 -7.43
C ASN A 123 1.86 -4.77 -6.45
N ILE A 124 1.10 -5.73 -5.90
CA ILE A 124 0.07 -5.46 -4.89
C ILE A 124 0.66 -4.76 -3.68
N THR A 125 1.77 -5.27 -3.16
CA THR A 125 2.41 -4.72 -1.95
C THR A 125 2.93 -3.31 -2.20
N GLU A 126 3.55 -3.07 -3.36
CA GLU A 126 4.02 -1.75 -3.75
C GLU A 126 2.86 -0.78 -3.94
N ASN A 127 1.80 -1.19 -4.66
CA ASN A 127 0.62 -0.38 -4.91
C ASN A 127 -0.12 -0.03 -3.61
N ALA A 128 -0.37 -1.00 -2.72
CA ALA A 128 -1.01 -0.75 -1.43
C ALA A 128 -0.19 0.21 -0.56
N ARG A 129 1.15 0.12 -0.61
CA ARG A 129 2.03 1.04 0.11
C ARG A 129 1.98 2.46 -0.47
N GLU A 130 2.02 2.59 -1.78
CA GLU A 130 2.16 3.87 -2.47
C GLU A 130 0.84 4.64 -2.58
N GLU A 131 -0.23 3.94 -2.93
CA GLU A 131 -1.55 4.54 -3.15
C GLU A 131 -2.37 4.57 -1.84
N CYS A 132 -2.32 3.50 -1.04
CA CYS A 132 -3.14 3.39 0.18
C CYS A 132 -2.38 3.71 1.46
N GLY A 133 -1.05 3.73 1.45
CA GLY A 133 -0.24 3.88 2.67
C GLY A 133 -0.33 2.68 3.62
N ILE A 134 -0.69 1.49 3.09
CA ILE A 134 -0.88 0.26 3.85
C ILE A 134 0.31 -0.67 3.62
N GLU A 135 0.91 -1.17 4.70
CA GLU A 135 1.91 -2.23 4.64
C GLU A 135 1.22 -3.59 4.76
N ILE A 136 1.21 -4.35 3.67
CA ILE A 136 0.78 -5.75 3.65
C ILE A 136 2.02 -6.60 3.93
N ASN A 137 2.04 -7.26 5.09
CA ASN A 137 3.09 -8.23 5.42
C ASN A 137 2.62 -9.60 4.94
N ASN A 138 3.30 -10.13 3.92
CA ASN A 138 3.20 -11.52 3.46
C ASN A 138 4.32 -12.34 4.11
#